data_AF-A0A6C1PBC9-F1
#
_entry.id   AF-A0A6C1PBC9-F1
#
_cell.length_a   1.000
_cell.length_b   1.000
_cell.length_c   1.000
_cell.angle_alpha   90.00
_cell.angle_beta   90.00
_cell.angle_gamma   90.00
#
_symmetry.space_group_name_H-M   'P 1'
#
loop_
_entity.id
_entity.type
_entity.pdbx_description
1 polymer ?
#
loop_
_entity_poly.entity_id
_entity_poly.type
_entity_poly.pdbx_seq_one_letter_code
_entity_poly.pdbx_strand_id
1 'polypeptide(L)'
;VVIVTRPEVTANLIDECIRLGITRVWIHNMMGIVKNGKPGSASSVDTAAVQKGREAGLTIISGSCPMQFVPPVDIFHRCIRWVSGITGKL
;
A
#
# COMPACT_ATOMS: atom_id res chain seq x y z
N VAL A 1 -9.66 -2.89 4.72
CA VAL A 1 -8.97 -2.23 5.86
C VAL A 1 -8.02 -1.17 5.34
N VAL A 2 -7.92 -0.05 6.06
CA VAL A 2 -7.02 1.08 5.77
C VAL A 2 -5.97 1.12 6.87
N ILE A 3 -4.69 0.95 6.53
CA ILE A 3 -3.58 0.89 7.49
C ILE A 3 -2.78 2.19 7.42
N VAL A 4 -2.86 2.99 8.49
CA VAL A 4 -2.08 4.21 8.72
C VAL A 4 -1.48 4.10 10.12
N THR A 5 -0.34 3.42 10.22
CA THR A 5 0.34 3.14 11.50
C THR A 5 1.85 3.09 11.31
N ARG A 6 2.59 2.79 12.36
CA ARG A 6 4.04 2.57 12.26
C ARG A 6 4.32 1.23 11.54
N PRO A 7 5.30 1.13 10.63
CA PRO A 7 5.59 -0.09 9.86
C PRO A 7 5.71 -1.35 10.70
N GLU A 8 6.24 -1.25 11.91
CA GLU A 8 6.52 -2.40 12.79
C GLU A 8 5.24 -3.11 13.24
N VAL A 9 4.09 -2.44 13.18
CA VAL A 9 2.78 -3.00 13.57
C VAL A 9 2.04 -3.58 12.35
N THR A 10 2.45 -3.23 11.13
CA THR A 10 1.73 -3.62 9.90
C THR A 10 1.69 -5.14 9.70
N ALA A 11 2.75 -5.87 10.07
CA ALA A 11 2.77 -7.33 9.97
C ALA A 11 1.64 -7.98 10.80
N ASN A 12 1.46 -7.54 12.05
CA ASN A 12 0.41 -8.05 12.93
C ASN A 12 -0.99 -7.77 12.37
N LEU A 13 -1.19 -6.59 11.77
CA LEU A 13 -2.46 -6.21 11.16
C LEU A 13 -2.77 -7.04 9.91
N ILE A 14 -1.76 -7.39 9.11
CA ILE A 14 -1.94 -8.29 7.96
C ILE A 14 -2.33 -9.68 8.45
N ASP A 15 -1.69 -10.21 9.49
CA ASP A 15 -2.02 -11.52 10.07
C ASP A 15 -3.45 -11.56 10.59
N GLU A 16 -3.89 -10.48 11.24
CA GLU A 16 -5.27 -10.33 11.66
C GLU A 16 -6.24 -10.23 10.48
N CYS A 17 -5.89 -9.49 9.42
CA CYS A 17 -6.70 -9.44 8.20
C CYS A 17 -6.88 -10.83 7.58
N ILE A 18 -5.81 -11.63 7.51
CA ILE A 18 -5.86 -13.02 7.03
C ILE A 18 -6.79 -13.86 7.91
N ARG A 19 -6.57 -13.82 9.24
CA ARG A 19 -7.35 -14.58 10.22
C ARG A 19 -8.85 -14.25 10.18
N LEU A 20 -9.19 -12.98 9.95
CA LEU A 20 -10.57 -12.49 9.88
C LEU A 20 -11.19 -12.60 8.48
N GLY A 21 -10.47 -13.11 7.49
CA GLY A 21 -10.96 -13.24 6.11
C GLY A 21 -11.14 -11.91 5.37
N ILE A 22 -10.44 -10.86 5.78
CA ILE A 22 -10.42 -9.57 5.09
C ILE A 22 -9.64 -9.71 3.79
N THR A 23 -10.24 -9.31 2.67
CA THR A 23 -9.66 -9.52 1.33
C THR A 23 -9.06 -8.27 0.69
N ARG A 24 -9.37 -7.07 1.20
CA ARG A 24 -8.91 -5.80 0.61
C ARG A 24 -8.23 -4.93 1.64
N VAL A 25 -6.96 -4.59 1.39
CA VAL A 25 -6.14 -3.77 2.27
C VAL A 25 -5.48 -2.65 1.48
N TRP A 26 -5.49 -1.46 2.05
CA TRP A 26 -4.67 -0.35 1.60
C TRP A 26 -3.72 0.05 2.73
N ILE A 27 -2.45 0.26 2.39
CA ILE A 27 -1.40 0.63 3.34
C ILE A 27 -0.83 1.98 2.95
N HIS A 28 -0.84 2.92 3.89
CA HIS A 28 -0.34 4.26 3.67
C HIS A 28 1.14 4.25 3.30
N ASN A 29 1.45 4.95 2.21
CA ASN A 29 2.80 5.27 1.78
C ASN A 29 2.73 6.61 1.04
N MET A 30 3.65 7.52 1.33
CA MET A 30 3.75 8.81 0.64
C MET A 30 4.40 8.65 -0.77
N MET A 31 3.87 7.73 -1.59
CA MET A 31 4.29 7.41 -2.96
C MET A 31 5.81 7.23 -3.17
N GLY A 32 6.55 6.84 -2.14
CA GLY A 32 8.01 6.77 -2.20
C GLY A 32 8.70 8.11 -2.51
N ILE A 33 8.05 9.26 -2.22
CA ILE A 33 8.55 10.62 -2.51
C ILE A 33 9.59 11.09 -1.48
N VAL A 34 9.80 10.34 -0.38
CA VAL A 34 10.94 10.59 0.52
C VAL A 34 12.24 10.14 -0.16
N LYS A 35 12.74 10.99 -1.06
CA LYS A 35 13.91 10.73 -1.92
C LYS A 35 15.25 10.83 -1.16
N ASN A 36 15.29 11.45 0.03
CA ASN A 36 16.54 11.81 0.74
C ASN A 36 16.56 11.53 2.27
N GLY A 37 15.86 10.52 2.79
CA GLY A 37 15.91 10.30 4.25
C GLY A 37 15.16 9.08 4.75
N LYS A 38 15.81 7.92 4.61
CA LYS A 38 15.40 6.59 5.11
C LYS A 38 14.08 6.04 4.54
N PRO A 39 14.10 4.88 3.87
CA PRO A 39 12.89 4.07 3.71
C PRO A 39 12.23 3.91 5.08
N GLY A 40 10.96 4.33 5.23
CA GLY A 40 10.19 4.13 6.46
C GLY A 40 9.85 5.36 7.30
N SER A 41 10.34 6.58 7.01
CA SER A 41 10.02 7.75 7.85
C SER A 41 8.59 8.29 7.67
N ALA A 42 7.95 8.05 6.52
CA ALA A 42 6.56 8.42 6.23
C ALA A 42 5.84 7.33 5.42
N SER A 43 5.91 6.09 5.92
CA SER A 43 5.25 4.92 5.34
C SER A 43 4.76 4.02 6.45
N SER A 44 3.67 3.30 6.20
CA SER A 44 3.20 2.17 7.01
C SER A 44 3.55 0.84 6.35
N VAL A 45 4.24 0.84 5.21
CA VAL A 45 4.50 -0.37 4.41
C VAL A 45 5.66 -1.17 5.01
N ASP A 46 5.38 -2.43 5.31
CA ASP A 46 6.34 -3.50 5.51
C ASP A 46 6.27 -4.43 4.29
N THR A 47 7.38 -4.60 3.56
CA THR A 47 7.41 -5.38 2.32
C THR A 47 7.17 -6.86 2.54
N ALA A 48 7.65 -7.43 3.65
CA ALA A 48 7.43 -8.83 3.98
C ALA A 48 5.95 -9.07 4.33
N ALA A 49 5.33 -8.14 5.08
CA ALA A 49 3.91 -8.19 5.38
C ALA A 49 3.04 -8.09 4.12
N VAL A 50 3.39 -7.20 3.18
CA VAL A 50 2.69 -7.09 1.89
C VAL A 50 2.77 -8.39 1.10
N GLN A 51 3.97 -9.00 1.01
CA GLN A 51 4.15 -10.27 0.31
C GLN A 51 3.32 -11.39 0.94
N LYS A 52 3.42 -11.56 2.26
CA LYS A 52 2.64 -12.55 3.01
C LYS A 52 1.14 -12.39 2.78
N GLY A 53 0.63 -11.15 2.85
CA GLY A 53 -0.78 -10.88 2.59
C GLY A 53 -1.20 -11.21 1.16
N ARG A 54 -0.40 -10.87 0.16
CA ARG A 54 -0.66 -11.21 -1.25
C ARG A 54 -0.67 -12.74 -1.47
N GLU A 55 0.28 -13.47 -0.87
CA GLU A 55 0.33 -14.94 -0.91
C GLU A 55 -0.90 -15.58 -0.24
N ALA A 56 -1.42 -14.96 0.81
CA ALA A 56 -2.66 -15.36 1.50
C ALA A 56 -3.94 -14.92 0.77
N GLY A 57 -3.85 -14.32 -0.43
CA GLY A 57 -5.00 -13.96 -1.26
C GLY A 57 -5.56 -12.55 -1.02
N LEU A 58 -4.90 -11.71 -0.24
CA LEU A 58 -5.32 -10.31 -0.07
C LEU A 58 -4.99 -9.49 -1.32
N THR A 59 -5.92 -8.63 -1.72
CA THR A 59 -5.66 -7.53 -2.65
C THR A 59 -5.10 -6.35 -1.86
N ILE A 60 -3.80 -6.09 -2.01
CA ILE A 60 -3.09 -5.06 -1.26
C ILE A 60 -2.59 -3.95 -2.17
N ILE A 61 -3.04 -2.72 -1.87
CA ILE A 61 -2.47 -1.50 -2.44
C ILE A 61 -1.45 -0.95 -1.44
N SER A 62 -0.17 -1.03 -1.79
CA SER A 62 0.97 -0.58 -0.96
C SER A 62 1.87 0.31 -1.80
N GLY A 63 1.86 1.63 -1.57
CA GLY A 63 2.68 2.56 -2.38
C GLY A 63 1.96 3.65 -3.14
N SER A 64 0.62 3.66 -3.14
CA SER A 64 -0.17 4.58 -3.96
C SER A 64 -1.38 5.12 -3.22
N CYS A 65 -1.93 6.23 -3.71
CA CYS A 65 -3.20 6.75 -3.23
C CYS A 65 -4.36 5.82 -3.66
N PRO A 66 -5.31 5.47 -2.78
CA PRO A 66 -6.40 4.56 -3.15
C PRO A 66 -7.31 5.16 -4.22
N MET A 67 -7.37 6.49 -4.33
CA MET A 67 -8.09 7.21 -5.39
C MET A 67 -7.59 6.88 -6.80
N GLN A 68 -6.41 6.28 -6.95
CA GLN A 68 -5.93 5.76 -8.24
C GLN A 68 -6.69 4.50 -8.71
N PHE A 69 -7.42 3.83 -7.83
CA PHE A 69 -8.09 2.56 -8.09
C PHE A 69 -9.61 2.62 -7.92
N VAL A 70 -10.13 3.59 -7.16
CA VAL A 70 -11.55 3.71 -6.83
C VAL A 70 -12.24 4.64 -7.84
N PRO A 71 -13.17 4.15 -8.68
CA PRO A 71 -13.93 5.01 -9.59
C PRO A 71 -14.89 5.95 -8.85
N PRO A 72 -15.16 7.16 -9.38
CA PRO A 72 -14.54 7.75 -10.57
C PRO A 72 -13.11 8.22 -10.30
N VAL A 73 -12.20 7.91 -11.22
CA VAL A 73 -10.78 8.33 -11.14
C VAL A 73 -10.56 9.53 -12.06
N ASP A 74 -10.18 10.68 -11.49
CA ASP A 74 -9.85 11.87 -12.26
C ASP A 74 -8.56 11.68 -13.09
N ILE A 75 -8.35 12.58 -14.05
CA ILE A 75 -7.22 12.51 -14.99
C ILE A 75 -5.88 12.52 -14.25
N PHE A 76 -5.76 13.30 -13.17
CA PHE A 76 -4.52 13.42 -12.41
C PHE A 76 -4.16 12.10 -11.71
N HIS A 77 -5.09 11.49 -10.99
CA HIS A 77 -4.86 10.18 -10.35
C HIS A 77 -4.62 9.06 -11.37
N ARG A 78 -5.25 9.13 -12.55
CA ARG A 78 -5.04 8.19 -13.65
C ARG A 78 -3.62 8.30 -14.22
N CYS A 79 -3.12 9.52 -14.44
CA CYS A 79 -1.75 9.76 -14.90
C CYS A 79 -0.72 9.28 -13.86
N ILE A 80 -0.92 9.58 -12.57
CA ILE A 80 0.01 9.14 -11.52
C ILE A 80 0.05 7.62 -11.44
N ARG A 81 -1.10 6.93 -11.52
CA ARG A 81 -1.13 5.46 -11.55
C ARG A 81 -0.30 4.91 -12.70
N TRP A 82 -0.45 5.47 -13.89
CA TRP A 82 0.29 5.05 -15.08
C TRP A 82 1.81 5.25 -14.90
N VAL A 83 2.25 6.44 -14.49
CA VAL A 83 3.67 6.74 -14.23
C VAL A 83 4.25 5.87 -13.13
N SER A 84 3.50 5.66 -12.03
CA SER A 84 3.96 4.84 -10.90
C SER A 84 4.12 3.37 -11.30
N GLY A 85 3.24 2.85 -12.18
CA GLY A 85 3.37 1.51 -12.74
C GLY A 85 4.61 1.34 -13.62
N ILE A 86 4.92 2.33 -14.47
CA ILE A 86 6.11 2.29 -15.34
C ILE A 86 7.41 2.41 -14.52
N THR A 87 7.39 3.16 -13.42
CA THR A 87 8.58 3.38 -12.57
C THR A 87 8.78 2.31 -11.50
N GLY A 88 7.97 1.23 -11.49
CA GLY A 88 8.09 0.13 -10.52
C GLY A 88 7.71 0.51 -9.09
N LYS A 89 6.85 1.53 -8.93
CA LYS A 89 6.38 2.04 -7.63
C LYS A 89 4.98 1.56 -7.24
N LEU A 90 4.42 0.60 -8.00
CA LEU A 90 3.13 -0.07 -7.75
C LEU A 90 3.31 -1.55 -7.42
#